data_AF-R6GXG0-F1
#
_entry.id   AF-R6GXG0-F1
#
_cell.length_a   1.000
_cell.length_b   1.000
_cell.length_c   1.000
_cell.angle_alpha   90.00
_cell.angle_beta   90.00
_cell.angle_gamma   90.00
#
_symmetry.space_group_name_H-M   'P 1'
#
loop_
_entity.id
_entity.type
_entity.pdbx_description
1 polymer ?
#
loop_
_entity_poly.entity_id
_entity_poly.type
_entity_poly.pdbx_seq_one_letter_code
_entity_poly.pdbx_strand_id
1 'polypeptide(L)' 'MSEEKIISGYCRVLDQGRMVTVEWDGPELLDADCCYGACVHQSACEIGKAITALLEAQPG' A
#
# COMPACT_ATOMS: atom_id res chain seq x y z
N MET A 1 10.24 -14.28 6.27
CA MET A 1 11.35 -13.38 5.83
C MET A 1 10.62 -12.23 5.19
N SER A 2 10.82 -10.99 5.64
CA SER A 2 10.05 -9.89 5.08
C SER A 2 10.39 -9.65 3.60
N GLU A 3 9.39 -9.25 2.85
CA GLU A 3 9.48 -8.83 1.46
C GLU A 3 9.16 -7.34 1.35
N GLU A 4 9.73 -6.68 0.35
CA GLU A 4 9.51 -5.25 0.09
C GLU A 4 9.17 -4.98 -1.39
N LYS A 5 8.32 -3.96 -1.62
CA LYS A 5 7.97 -3.50 -2.96
C LYS A 5 7.60 -2.04 -2.98
N ILE A 6 7.97 -1.37 -4.07
CA ILE A 6 7.53 -0.01 -4.37
C ILE A 6 6.24 -0.05 -5.20
N ILE A 7 5.21 0.62 -4.71
CA ILE A 7 3.96 0.91 -5.42
C ILE A 7 3.89 2.40 -5.70
N SER A 8 3.62 2.80 -6.93
CA SER A 8 3.45 4.21 -7.27
C SER A 8 2.07 4.50 -7.85
N GLY A 9 1.57 5.71 -7.61
CA GLY A 9 0.27 6.14 -8.10
C GLY A 9 -0.03 7.59 -7.73
N TYR A 10 -1.15 8.11 -8.21
CA TYR A 10 -1.62 9.44 -7.80
C TYR A 10 -2.18 9.39 -6.37
N CYS A 11 -1.69 10.28 -5.51
CA CYS A 11 -2.13 10.42 -4.13
C CYS A 11 -2.95 11.71 -3.99
N ARG A 12 -4.26 11.59 -3.76
CA ARG A 12 -5.15 12.75 -3.65
C ARG A 12 -4.85 13.63 -2.43
N VAL A 13 -4.28 13.07 -1.36
CA VAL A 13 -3.85 13.86 -0.19
C VAL A 13 -2.73 14.84 -0.56
N LEU A 14 -1.82 14.42 -1.42
CA LEU A 14 -0.69 15.25 -1.87
C LEU A 14 -1.00 16.00 -3.18
N ASP A 15 -2.11 15.67 -3.84
CA ASP A 15 -2.48 16.11 -5.19
C ASP A 15 -1.37 15.91 -6.23
N GLN A 16 -0.60 14.82 -6.10
CA GLN A 16 0.52 14.50 -6.98
C GLN A 16 0.82 13.00 -7.01
N GLY A 17 1.74 12.58 -7.87
CA GLY A 17 2.30 11.23 -7.84
C GLY A 17 3.05 10.95 -6.53
N ARG A 18 2.85 9.76 -5.97
CA ARG A 18 3.53 9.27 -4.78
C ARG A 18 4.10 7.88 -5.06
N MET A 19 5.32 7.64 -4.60
CA MET A 19 5.90 6.30 -4.46
C MET A 19 5.72 5.86 -3.02
N VAL A 20 5.35 4.60 -2.84
CA VAL A 20 5.11 3.99 -1.54
C VAL A 20 5.88 2.70 -1.42
N THR A 21 6.75 2.62 -0.43
CA THR A 21 7.43 1.39 -0.02
C THR A 21 6.49 0.61 0.89
N VAL A 22 6.29 -0.67 0.57
CA VAL A 22 5.44 -1.60 1.30
C VAL A 22 6.31 -2.76 1.76
N GLU A 23 6.30 -3.08 3.05
CA GLU A 23 6.97 -4.22 3.65
C GLU A 23 5.93 -5.16 4.28
N TRP A 24 6.06 -6.47 4.03
CA TRP A 24 5.13 -7.50 4.54
C TRP A 24 5.86 -8.81 4.86
N ASP A 25 5.26 -9.66 5.69
CA ASP A 25 5.69 -11.06 5.91
C ASP A 25 4.46 -11.98 5.80
N GLY A 26 4.39 -12.75 4.71
CA GLY A 26 3.16 -13.46 4.35
C GLY A 26 1.98 -12.48 4.19
N PRO A 27 0.77 -12.78 4.69
CA PRO A 27 -0.38 -11.88 4.56
C PRO A 27 -0.33 -10.65 5.49
N GLU A 28 0.67 -10.57 6.38
CA GLU A 28 0.78 -9.50 7.38
C GLU A 28 1.54 -8.30 6.82
N LEU A 29 0.88 -7.14 6.81
CA LEU A 29 1.55 -5.87 6.52
C LEU A 29 2.42 -5.45 7.71
N LEU A 30 3.71 -5.23 7.45
CA LEU A 30 4.65 -4.72 8.45
C LEU A 30 4.73 -3.20 8.41
N ASP A 31 4.91 -2.63 7.21
CA ASP A 31 4.94 -1.17 7.02
C ASP A 31 4.44 -0.77 5.62
N ALA A 32 3.86 0.41 5.54
CA ALA A 32 3.63 1.12 4.29
C ALA A 32 3.89 2.59 4.55
N ASP A 33 4.78 3.21 3.77
CA ASP A 33 5.19 4.61 3.98
C ASP A 33 4.10 5.66 3.59
N CYS A 34 2.82 5.29 3.69
CA CYS A 34 1.64 6.12 3.50
C CYS A 34 0.54 5.80 4.52
N CYS A 35 -0.56 6.54 4.48
CA CYS A 35 -1.68 6.33 5.41
C CYS A 35 -2.59 5.14 5.00
N TYR A 36 -2.04 4.04 4.49
CA TYR A 36 -2.85 2.86 4.14
C TYR A 36 -3.66 2.38 5.36
N GLY A 37 -4.93 1.99 5.14
CA GLY A 37 -5.88 1.64 6.21
C GLY A 37 -6.45 2.81 7.03
N ALA A 38 -5.88 4.02 6.94
CA ALA A 38 -6.30 5.20 7.69
C ALA A 38 -6.50 6.47 6.82
N CYS A 39 -6.31 6.36 5.50
CA CYS A 39 -6.39 7.50 4.60
C CYS A 39 -7.85 7.95 4.40
N VAL A 40 -8.09 9.27 4.46
CA VAL A 40 -9.41 9.88 4.19
C VAL A 40 -9.96 9.58 2.79
N HIS A 41 -9.08 9.19 1.85
CA HIS A 41 -9.44 8.82 0.48
C HIS A 41 -9.36 7.31 0.23
N GLN A 42 -9.32 6.47 1.27
CA GLN A 42 -9.09 5.03 1.14
C GLN A 42 -10.01 4.34 0.13
N SER A 43 -11.29 4.73 0.04
CA SER A 43 -12.27 4.12 -0.87
C SER A 43 -11.92 4.30 -2.35
N ALA A 44 -11.15 5.33 -2.68
CA ALA A 44 -10.75 5.68 -4.04
C ALA A 44 -9.22 5.69 -4.23
N CYS A 45 -8.44 5.24 -3.24
CA CYS A 45 -6.99 5.29 -3.29
C CYS A 45 -6.43 4.13 -4.12
N GLU A 46 -5.94 4.40 -5.33
CA GLU A 46 -5.37 3.36 -6.20
C GLU A 46 -4.11 2.72 -5.60
N ILE A 47 -3.29 3.50 -4.88
CA ILE A 47 -2.15 2.94 -4.12
C ILE A 47 -2.65 1.97 -3.04
N GLY A 48 -3.69 2.36 -2.31
CA GLY A 48 -4.25 1.51 -1.25
C GLY A 48 -4.82 0.21 -1.80
N LYS A 49 -5.57 0.27 -2.90
CA LYS A 49 -6.06 -0.94 -3.60
C LYS A 49 -4.93 -1.86 -4.03
N ALA A 50 -3.83 -1.30 -4.52
CA ALA A 50 -2.66 -2.10 -4.92
C ALA A 50 -1.96 -2.76 -3.72
N ILE A 51 -1.89 -2.10 -2.56
CA ILE A 51 -1.39 -2.70 -1.31
C ILE A 51 -2.32 -3.85 -0.88
N THR A 52 -3.63 -3.64 -0.88
CA THR A 52 -4.61 -4.70 -0.55
C THR A 52 -4.43 -5.92 -1.44
N ALA A 53 -4.39 -5.72 -2.76
CA ALA A 53 -4.20 -6.80 -3.72
C ALA A 53 -2.84 -7.52 -3.54
N LEU A 54 -1.80 -6.79 -3.13
CA LEU A 54 -0.48 -7.37 -2.85
C LEU A 54 -0.54 -8.31 -1.64
N LEU A 55 -1.21 -7.90 -0.56
CA LEU A 55 -1.35 -8.69 0.68
C LEU A 55 -2.27 -9.89 0.48
N GLU A 56 -3.36 -9.74 -0.27
CA GLU A 56 -4.29 -10.84 -0.59
C GLU A 56 -3.68 -11.90 -1.52
N ALA A 57 -2.64 -11.55 -2.28
CA ALA A 57 -1.92 -12.50 -3.13
C ALA A 57 -0.92 -13.38 -2.34
N GLN A 58 -0.67 -13.07 -1.07
CA GLN A 58 0.31 -13.79 -0.27
C GLN A 58 -0.26 -15.16 0.17
N PRO A 59 0.54 -16.23 0.14
CA PRO A 59 0.13 -17.51 0.69
C PRO A 59 -0.06 -17.38 2.21
N GLY A 60 -1.16 -17.95 2.71
CA GLY A 60 -1.48 -18.01 4.14
C GLY A 60 -0.76 -19.13 4.88
#